data_AF-Q4CMH2-F1
#
_entry.id   AF-Q4CMH2-F1
#
_cell.length_a   1.000
_cell.length_b   1.000
_cell.length_c   1.000
_cell.angle_alpha   90.00
_cell.angle_beta   90.00
_cell.angle_gamma   90.00
#
_symmetry.space_group_name_H-M   'P 1'
#
loop_
_entity.id
_entity.type
_entity.pdbx_description
1 polymer ?
#
loop_
_entity_poly.entity_id
_entity_poly.type
_entity_poly.pdbx_seq_one_letter_code
_entity_poly.pdbx_strand_id
1 'polypeptide(L)'
;QSDSLFLSEDIAVDLCEVILQYRRTPNDVYKRIILAALEFGEVQINGDVLRAAAGNRELIEMLLRSGRVNVDDRDVQEVIQDEINSVLLADELQRGRIYSDRIGYLTLLCRVPSATLTKEQARQCRQGGFEFAKLLYENPHVLRNILPPSWILARILDLCFFLGMLITWLGLAAIVLNLVSVAWLASIWFGSSYSSFGYWTILCYVAGYVGSIVVVMISEEGRIRDYDDRLWDYPDNSLKVVPCIPIFEIALMYVTLRYELRRDKTKYLVIRHDLYNGFSNLLIINTFLFATPQLLLQYYLSTLYDPMTKELTAYKLLLTVNYTLYGMSMSLFMCNVFFQYSCNSFGFAVMAVKQAIMLPINITTRVLIITAIFYLECNIIGSVMSLTELDACSRGTIFFTSIAVALTVLETIGLVILITFELTRHIWAVCVPLILLPVILSIYGSVGIGRKDAEVCRLLALSTSINPPFVYVAFVFLCATFFAWSGFALYGKLTGKHLYLRLDSHFYWSWRR
;
A
#
# COMPACT_ATOMS: atom_id res chain seq x y z
N GLN A 1 -4.46 -74.67 -15.77
CA GLN A 1 -5.25 -73.89 -16.75
C GLN A 1 -5.11 -72.43 -16.34
N SER A 2 -4.62 -71.60 -17.26
CA SER A 2 -4.64 -70.13 -17.27
C SER A 2 -4.16 -69.39 -16.01
N ASP A 3 -2.85 -69.18 -15.90
CA ASP A 3 -2.26 -68.01 -15.21
C ASP A 3 -1.29 -67.25 -16.14
N SER A 4 -1.49 -67.34 -17.45
CA SER A 4 -0.68 -66.68 -18.46
C SER A 4 -1.13 -65.23 -18.74
N LEU A 5 -1.58 -64.50 -17.73
CA LEU A 5 -2.12 -63.14 -17.91
C LEU A 5 -1.63 -62.11 -16.89
N PHE A 6 -0.57 -62.39 -16.13
CA PHE A 6 -0.04 -61.44 -15.14
C PHE A 6 1.41 -60.99 -15.31
N LEU A 7 2.01 -61.24 -16.46
CA LEU A 7 3.29 -60.63 -16.82
C LEU A 7 3.16 -60.05 -18.22
N SER A 8 2.34 -59.00 -18.37
CA SER A 8 2.57 -58.09 -19.50
C SER A 8 3.94 -57.47 -19.24
N GLU A 9 4.91 -58.05 -19.96
CA GLU A 9 6.15 -57.46 -20.44
C GLU A 9 6.33 -56.01 -19.99
N ASP A 10 7.42 -55.76 -19.28
CA ASP A 10 8.00 -54.45 -19.05
C ASP A 10 8.08 -53.72 -20.40
N ILE A 11 7.02 -53.00 -20.78
CA ILE A 11 7.09 -52.02 -21.84
C ILE A 11 7.98 -50.93 -21.24
N ALA A 12 9.27 -51.07 -21.44
CA ALA A 12 10.26 -50.05 -21.18
C ALA A 12 10.00 -48.91 -22.18
N VAL A 13 9.01 -48.09 -21.85
CA VAL A 13 8.71 -46.87 -22.59
C VAL A 13 9.92 -45.97 -22.44
N ASP A 14 10.63 -45.70 -23.55
CA ASP A 14 11.61 -44.62 -23.58
C ASP A 14 10.87 -43.29 -23.44
N LEU A 15 10.84 -42.77 -22.22
CA LEU A 15 10.14 -41.56 -21.86
C LEU A 15 10.64 -40.35 -22.68
N CYS A 16 11.93 -40.33 -23.05
CA CYS A 16 12.52 -39.24 -23.83
C CYS A 16 11.93 -39.19 -25.26
N GLU A 17 11.90 -40.34 -25.93
CA GLU A 17 11.36 -40.43 -27.29
C GLU A 17 9.87 -40.09 -27.33
N VAL A 18 9.08 -40.58 -26.36
CA VAL A 18 7.64 -40.25 -26.29
C VAL A 18 7.42 -38.75 -26.03
N ILE A 19 8.24 -38.11 -25.20
CA ILE A 19 8.20 -36.66 -24.98
C ILE A 19 8.51 -35.90 -26.27
N LEU A 20 9.55 -36.30 -27.01
CA LEU A 20 9.90 -35.68 -28.29
C LEU A 20 8.78 -35.86 -29.33
N GLN A 21 8.11 -37.01 -29.35
CA GLN A 21 6.95 -37.27 -30.21
C GLN A 21 5.73 -36.42 -29.82
N TYR A 22 5.46 -36.25 -28.53
CA TYR A 22 4.43 -35.31 -28.06
C TYR A 22 4.73 -33.87 -28.49
N ARG A 23 6.00 -33.44 -28.41
CA ARG A 23 6.39 -32.10 -28.87
C ARG A 23 6.21 -31.89 -30.37
N ARG A 24 6.49 -32.91 -31.18
CA ARG A 24 6.29 -32.86 -32.64
C ARG A 24 4.80 -32.88 -33.01
N THR A 25 4.01 -33.66 -32.28
CA THR A 25 2.58 -33.88 -32.52
C THR A 25 1.84 -33.97 -31.18
N PRO A 26 1.37 -32.84 -30.62
CA PRO A 26 0.66 -32.86 -29.35
C PRO A 26 -0.65 -33.64 -29.51
N ASN A 27 -0.74 -34.80 -28.87
CA ASN A 27 -1.89 -35.70 -28.91
C ASN A 27 -2.08 -36.35 -27.53
N ASP A 28 -3.33 -36.51 -27.12
CA ASP A 28 -3.74 -37.14 -25.87
C ASP A 28 -3.20 -38.57 -25.71
N VAL A 29 -2.96 -39.28 -26.81
CA VAL A 29 -2.39 -40.64 -26.78
C VAL A 29 -0.98 -40.62 -26.17
N TYR A 30 -0.09 -39.78 -26.70
CA TYR A 30 1.27 -39.65 -26.15
C TYR A 30 1.25 -39.14 -24.71
N LYS A 31 0.34 -38.21 -24.40
CA LYS A 31 0.13 -37.73 -23.03
C LYS A 31 -0.22 -38.86 -22.07
N ARG A 32 -1.14 -39.76 -22.46
CA ARG A 32 -1.52 -40.94 -21.67
C ARG A 32 -0.38 -41.95 -21.53
N ILE A 33 0.44 -42.13 -22.56
CA ILE A 33 1.64 -42.99 -22.48
C ILE A 33 2.64 -42.43 -21.48
N ILE A 34 2.90 -41.12 -21.51
CA ILE A 34 3.78 -40.44 -20.53
C ILE A 34 3.24 -40.63 -19.11
N LEU A 35 1.94 -40.37 -18.89
CA LEU A 35 1.31 -40.55 -17.58
C LEU A 35 1.39 -42.00 -17.09
N ALA A 36 1.12 -42.98 -17.96
CA ALA A 36 1.23 -44.39 -17.62
C ALA A 36 2.68 -44.78 -17.27
N ALA A 37 3.67 -44.29 -18.01
CA ALA A 37 5.08 -44.52 -17.70
C ALA A 37 5.47 -43.94 -16.32
N LEU A 38 4.92 -42.77 -15.96
CA LEU A 38 5.14 -42.13 -14.67
C LEU A 38 4.39 -42.81 -13.50
N GLU A 39 3.21 -43.38 -13.74
CA GLU A 39 2.41 -44.07 -12.71
C GLU A 39 2.91 -45.48 -12.43
N PHE A 40 3.20 -46.28 -13.47
CA PHE A 40 3.47 -47.71 -13.34
C PHE A 40 4.96 -48.05 -13.22
N GLY A 41 5.88 -47.26 -13.79
CA GLY A 41 7.31 -47.58 -13.80
C GLY A 41 8.09 -46.94 -12.65
N GLU A 42 9.13 -47.61 -12.12
CA GLU A 42 10.18 -46.99 -11.29
C GLU A 42 11.10 -46.07 -12.11
N VAL A 43 10.51 -45.17 -12.91
CA VAL A 43 11.28 -44.29 -13.80
C VAL A 43 11.79 -43.09 -13.02
N GLN A 44 13.11 -42.94 -12.92
CA GLN A 44 13.74 -41.71 -12.44
C GLN A 44 13.95 -40.75 -13.62
N ILE A 45 13.44 -39.52 -13.51
CA ILE A 45 13.57 -38.50 -14.56
C ILE A 45 14.91 -37.79 -14.37
N ASN A 46 15.87 -38.07 -15.26
CA ASN A 46 17.18 -37.41 -15.32
C ASN A 46 17.16 -36.17 -16.24
N GLY A 47 18.30 -35.49 -16.32
CA GLY A 47 18.50 -34.27 -17.09
C GLY A 47 18.08 -34.38 -18.54
N ASP A 48 18.41 -35.47 -19.22
CA ASP A 48 18.09 -35.67 -20.64
C ASP A 48 16.58 -35.68 -20.92
N VAL A 49 15.82 -36.35 -20.06
CA VAL A 49 14.35 -36.44 -20.18
C VAL A 49 13.71 -35.08 -19.92
N LEU A 50 14.18 -34.35 -18.90
CA LEU A 50 13.66 -33.02 -18.61
C LEU A 50 14.07 -32.00 -19.68
N ARG A 51 15.29 -32.10 -20.23
CA ARG A 51 15.79 -31.30 -21.35
C ARG A 51 14.99 -31.56 -22.63
N ALA A 52 14.54 -32.80 -22.86
CA ALA A 52 13.62 -33.11 -23.96
C ALA A 52 12.28 -32.39 -23.81
N ALA A 53 11.80 -32.19 -22.57
CA ALA A 53 10.59 -31.45 -22.25
C ALA A 53 10.77 -29.91 -22.20
N ALA A 54 12.01 -29.40 -22.22
CA ALA A 54 12.32 -27.97 -22.10
C ALA A 54 11.54 -27.09 -23.11
N GLY A 55 11.02 -25.96 -22.63
CA GLY A 55 10.19 -25.05 -23.41
C GLY A 55 8.71 -25.47 -23.55
N ASN A 56 8.31 -26.64 -23.06
CA ASN A 56 6.90 -27.03 -22.98
C ASN A 56 6.43 -27.09 -21.51
N ARG A 57 5.74 -26.03 -21.08
CA ARG A 57 5.20 -25.88 -19.72
C ARG A 57 4.40 -27.09 -19.24
N GLU A 58 3.52 -27.63 -20.08
CA GLU A 58 2.62 -28.72 -19.69
C GLU A 58 3.40 -30.02 -19.40
N LEU A 59 4.42 -30.32 -20.21
CA LEU A 59 5.27 -31.49 -20.01
C LEU A 59 6.12 -31.36 -18.75
N ILE A 60 6.76 -30.21 -18.56
CA ILE A 60 7.61 -29.98 -17.38
C ILE A 60 6.76 -30.03 -16.09
N GLU A 61 5.57 -29.43 -16.12
CA GLU A 61 4.62 -29.49 -15.01
C GLU A 61 4.20 -30.92 -14.68
N MET A 62 3.92 -31.75 -15.69
CA MET A 62 3.59 -33.17 -15.51
C MET A 62 4.75 -33.97 -14.93
N LEU A 63 5.96 -33.76 -15.44
CA LEU A 63 7.17 -34.43 -14.96
C LEU A 63 7.48 -34.04 -13.50
N LEU A 64 7.43 -32.75 -13.16
CA LEU A 64 7.66 -32.28 -11.79
C LEU A 64 6.58 -32.78 -10.81
N ARG A 65 5.30 -32.80 -11.23
CA ARG A 65 4.19 -33.31 -10.40
C ARG A 65 4.29 -34.80 -10.10
N SER A 66 4.98 -35.58 -10.93
CA SER A 66 5.20 -37.01 -10.68
C SER A 66 6.03 -37.29 -9.42
N GLY A 67 6.82 -36.32 -8.96
CA GLY A 67 7.75 -36.50 -7.84
C GLY A 67 8.95 -37.40 -8.13
N ARG A 68 9.13 -37.85 -9.38
CA ARG A 68 10.22 -38.78 -9.79
C ARG A 68 11.44 -38.10 -10.40
N VAL A 69 11.50 -36.77 -10.36
CA VAL A 69 12.62 -35.99 -10.90
C VAL A 69 13.84 -36.11 -10.00
N ASN A 70 14.99 -36.46 -10.58
CA ASN A 70 16.25 -36.46 -9.86
C ASN A 70 16.74 -35.02 -9.63
N VAL A 71 16.43 -34.46 -8.46
CA VAL A 71 16.76 -33.06 -8.15
C VAL A 71 18.26 -32.84 -7.91
N ASP A 72 19.02 -33.90 -7.69
CA ASP A 72 20.47 -33.85 -7.50
C ASP A 72 21.25 -33.81 -8.83
N ASP A 73 20.59 -34.13 -9.95
CA ASP A 73 21.20 -34.09 -11.28
C ASP A 73 21.45 -32.65 -11.73
N ARG A 74 22.69 -32.34 -12.11
CA ARG A 74 23.10 -30.99 -12.53
C ARG A 74 22.35 -30.50 -13.77
N ASP A 75 22.07 -31.40 -14.72
CA ASP A 75 21.38 -31.05 -15.95
C ASP A 75 19.91 -30.70 -15.66
N VAL A 76 19.28 -31.39 -14.70
CA VAL A 76 17.92 -31.04 -14.22
C VAL A 76 17.93 -29.65 -13.59
N GLN A 77 18.93 -29.33 -12.76
CA GLN A 77 19.02 -28.04 -12.08
C GLN A 77 19.19 -26.88 -13.08
N GLU A 78 19.98 -27.08 -14.14
CA GLU A 78 20.17 -26.09 -15.21
C GLU A 78 18.86 -25.82 -15.95
N VAL A 79 18.16 -26.88 -16.39
CA VAL A 79 16.87 -26.74 -17.10
C VAL A 79 15.83 -26.03 -16.23
N ILE A 80 15.74 -26.36 -14.94
CA ILE A 80 14.82 -25.70 -14.01
C ILE A 80 15.16 -24.22 -13.84
N GLN A 81 16.45 -23.89 -13.73
CA GLN A 81 16.88 -22.50 -13.59
C GLN A 81 16.62 -21.69 -14.88
N ASP A 82 16.79 -22.29 -16.06
CA ASP A 82 16.48 -21.68 -17.35
C ASP A 82 14.97 -21.45 -17.53
N GLU A 83 14.14 -22.39 -17.09
CA GLU A 83 12.69 -22.23 -17.06
C GLU A 83 12.25 -21.12 -16.07
N ILE A 84 12.88 -21.03 -14.90
CA ILE A 84 12.63 -19.90 -13.98
C ILE A 84 13.02 -18.58 -14.66
N ASN A 85 14.17 -18.55 -15.33
CA ASN A 85 14.64 -17.36 -16.03
C ASN A 85 13.69 -16.95 -17.15
N SER A 86 13.19 -17.90 -17.95
CA SER A 86 12.28 -17.64 -19.06
C SER A 86 10.89 -17.16 -18.58
N VAL A 87 10.37 -17.77 -17.50
CA VAL A 87 9.08 -17.40 -16.90
C VAL A 87 9.12 -16.00 -16.29
N LEU A 88 10.27 -15.61 -15.73
CA LEU A 88 10.51 -14.32 -15.09
C LEU A 88 11.18 -13.30 -16.02
N LEU A 89 11.28 -13.57 -17.33
CA LEU A 89 11.66 -12.53 -18.27
C LEU A 89 10.64 -11.39 -18.18
N ALA A 90 11.10 -10.23 -17.75
CA ALA A 90 10.29 -9.02 -17.74
C ALA A 90 9.84 -8.73 -19.16
N ASP A 91 8.54 -8.74 -19.40
CA ASP A 91 8.01 -8.18 -20.65
C ASP A 91 8.32 -6.67 -20.64
N GLU A 92 9.23 -6.24 -21.51
CA GLU A 92 9.60 -4.82 -21.69
C GLU A 92 8.37 -3.99 -22.06
N LEU A 93 7.41 -4.57 -22.79
CA LEU A 93 6.17 -3.89 -23.18
C LEU A 93 5.22 -3.66 -22.00
N GLN A 94 5.34 -4.45 -20.92
CA GLN A 94 4.41 -4.41 -19.78
C GLN A 94 5.07 -4.06 -18.45
N ARG A 95 6.23 -3.38 -18.48
CA ARG A 95 6.90 -2.79 -17.31
C ARG A 95 7.14 -3.79 -16.16
N GLY A 96 7.49 -5.05 -16.48
CA GLY A 96 7.93 -6.04 -15.49
C GLY A 96 6.81 -6.77 -14.73
N ARG A 97 5.61 -6.86 -15.31
CA ARG A 97 4.48 -7.60 -14.73
C ARG A 97 4.66 -9.11 -14.90
N ILE A 98 4.42 -9.88 -13.84
CA ILE A 98 4.28 -11.35 -13.90
C ILE A 98 2.79 -11.67 -13.73
N TYR A 99 2.24 -12.45 -14.66
CA TYR A 99 0.84 -12.87 -14.62
C TYR A 99 0.59 -13.97 -13.57
N SER A 100 -0.57 -13.93 -12.92
CA SER A 100 -0.97 -14.90 -11.89
C SER A 100 -1.15 -16.31 -12.42
N ASP A 101 -1.42 -16.49 -13.71
CA ASP A 101 -1.53 -17.80 -14.35
C ASP A 101 -0.20 -18.59 -14.32
N ARG A 102 0.94 -17.91 -14.18
CA ARG A 102 2.27 -18.52 -14.10
C ARG A 102 2.63 -18.99 -12.69
N ILE A 103 1.88 -18.59 -11.65
CA ILE A 103 2.28 -18.88 -10.27
C ILE A 103 2.34 -20.38 -9.97
N GLY A 104 1.36 -21.16 -10.43
CA GLY A 104 1.33 -22.61 -10.16
C GLY A 104 2.57 -23.32 -10.72
N TYR A 105 2.99 -22.90 -11.92
CA TYR A 105 4.19 -23.42 -12.56
C TYR A 105 5.46 -22.94 -11.87
N LEU A 106 5.56 -21.65 -11.55
CA LEU A 106 6.71 -21.10 -10.82
C LEU A 106 6.84 -21.72 -9.42
N THR A 107 5.73 -22.04 -8.77
CA THR A 107 5.70 -22.73 -7.46
C THR A 107 6.30 -24.12 -7.55
N LEU A 108 5.99 -24.87 -8.60
CA LEU A 108 6.58 -26.18 -8.84
C LEU A 108 8.09 -26.08 -9.09
N LEU A 109 8.53 -25.11 -9.90
CA LEU A 109 9.95 -24.88 -10.18
C LEU A 109 10.73 -24.46 -8.92
N CYS A 110 10.19 -23.54 -8.12
CA CYS A 110 10.85 -23.02 -6.93
C CYS A 110 10.81 -23.96 -5.71
N ARG A 111 10.11 -25.09 -5.76
CA ARG A 111 10.21 -26.15 -4.72
C ARG A 111 11.55 -26.89 -4.76
N VAL A 112 12.24 -26.79 -5.89
CA VAL A 112 13.51 -27.47 -6.12
C VAL A 112 14.63 -26.76 -5.34
N PRO A 113 15.35 -27.43 -4.41
CA PRO A 113 16.32 -26.78 -3.52
C PRO A 113 17.49 -26.06 -4.21
N SER A 114 17.80 -26.44 -5.45
CA SER A 114 18.85 -25.80 -6.25
C SER A 114 18.42 -24.49 -6.91
N ALA A 115 17.11 -24.23 -7.01
CA ALA A 115 16.55 -23.05 -7.66
C ALA A 115 17.02 -21.77 -6.96
N THR A 116 17.37 -20.77 -7.76
CA THR A 116 17.77 -19.46 -7.26
C THR A 116 17.15 -18.34 -8.06
N LEU A 117 16.95 -17.19 -7.40
CA LEU A 117 16.56 -15.96 -8.06
C LEU A 117 17.65 -14.93 -7.95
N THR A 118 17.82 -14.18 -9.02
CA THR A 118 18.60 -12.94 -9.02
C THR A 118 17.90 -11.88 -8.17
N LYS A 119 18.64 -10.85 -7.77
CA LYS A 119 18.07 -9.71 -7.03
C LYS A 119 16.91 -9.04 -7.78
N GLU A 120 17.02 -8.96 -9.10
CA GLU A 120 16.02 -8.33 -9.95
C GLU A 120 14.75 -9.18 -10.06
N GLN A 121 14.89 -10.49 -10.26
CA GLN A 121 13.76 -11.42 -10.26
C GLN A 121 13.06 -11.49 -8.90
N ALA A 122 13.81 -11.52 -7.79
CA ALA A 122 13.22 -11.47 -6.46
C ALA A 122 12.43 -10.17 -6.22
N ARG A 123 12.91 -9.05 -6.75
CA ARG A 123 12.19 -7.76 -6.73
C ARG A 123 10.90 -7.83 -7.56
N GLN A 124 10.96 -8.40 -8.76
CA GLN A 124 9.80 -8.58 -9.62
C GLN A 124 8.76 -9.51 -8.99
N CYS A 125 9.16 -10.65 -8.43
CA CYS A 125 8.27 -11.51 -7.66
C CYS A 125 7.60 -10.74 -6.52
N ARG A 126 8.35 -9.96 -5.75
CA ARG A 126 7.78 -9.13 -4.68
C ARG A 126 6.74 -8.12 -5.17
N GLN A 127 6.99 -7.53 -6.34
CA GLN A 127 6.07 -6.61 -7.03
C GLN A 127 4.97 -7.34 -7.83
N GLY A 128 5.11 -8.63 -8.08
CA GLY A 128 4.16 -9.44 -8.85
C GLY A 128 2.86 -9.71 -8.11
N GLY A 129 2.86 -9.54 -6.79
CA GLY A 129 1.68 -9.70 -5.93
C GLY A 129 1.94 -10.63 -4.74
N PHE A 130 0.87 -10.92 -4.01
CA PHE A 130 0.93 -11.75 -2.81
C PHE A 130 1.46 -13.16 -3.09
N GLU A 131 0.95 -13.82 -4.12
CA GLU A 131 1.28 -15.22 -4.41
C GLU A 131 2.80 -15.44 -4.58
N PHE A 132 3.46 -14.48 -5.23
CA PHE A 132 4.90 -14.48 -5.40
C PHE A 132 5.65 -14.15 -4.09
N ALA A 133 5.10 -13.32 -3.21
CA ALA A 133 5.67 -13.09 -1.88
C ALA A 133 5.54 -14.33 -0.98
N LYS A 134 4.40 -15.04 -1.03
CA LYS A 134 4.21 -16.35 -0.38
C LYS A 134 5.21 -17.37 -0.90
N LEU A 135 5.37 -17.44 -2.22
CA LEU A 135 6.35 -18.32 -2.85
C LEU A 135 7.78 -18.11 -2.32
N LEU A 136 8.21 -16.85 -2.23
CA LEU A 136 9.53 -16.48 -1.71
C LEU A 136 9.69 -16.77 -0.21
N TYR A 137 8.59 -16.67 0.56
CA TYR A 137 8.58 -17.00 1.99
C TYR A 137 8.67 -18.51 2.23
N GLU A 138 7.89 -19.30 1.49
CA GLU A 138 7.88 -20.76 1.59
C GLU A 138 9.17 -21.40 1.07
N ASN A 139 9.83 -20.77 0.10
CA ASN A 139 11.06 -21.27 -0.54
C ASN A 139 12.25 -20.33 -0.28
N PRO A 140 12.74 -20.24 0.98
CA PRO A 140 13.79 -19.28 1.34
C PRO A 140 15.15 -19.56 0.69
N HIS A 141 15.38 -20.80 0.22
CA HIS A 141 16.61 -21.21 -0.47
C HIS A 141 16.77 -20.48 -1.81
N VAL A 142 15.65 -20.08 -2.43
CA VAL A 142 15.63 -19.33 -3.68
C VAL A 142 16.34 -17.98 -3.57
N LEU A 143 16.42 -17.42 -2.36
CA LEU A 143 17.07 -16.15 -2.06
C LEU A 143 18.54 -16.29 -1.62
N ARG A 144 19.15 -17.49 -1.69
CA ARG A 144 20.52 -17.74 -1.18
C ARG A 144 21.61 -16.87 -1.80
N ASN A 145 21.41 -16.44 -3.06
CA ASN A 145 22.36 -15.59 -3.79
C ASN A 145 22.27 -14.10 -3.40
N ILE A 146 21.31 -13.72 -2.55
CA ILE A 146 21.08 -12.34 -2.13
C ILE A 146 21.70 -12.12 -0.76
N LEU A 147 22.57 -11.11 -0.65
CA LEU A 147 23.24 -10.80 0.61
C LEU A 147 22.24 -10.42 1.72
N PRO A 148 22.46 -10.91 2.96
CA PRO A 148 21.74 -10.42 4.13
C PRO A 148 21.82 -8.90 4.32
N PRO A 149 20.82 -8.27 4.97
CA PRO A 149 21.00 -6.96 5.55
C PRO A 149 22.12 -6.99 6.60
N SER A 150 22.73 -5.82 6.81
CA SER A 150 23.55 -5.63 7.99
C SER A 150 22.72 -5.87 9.26
N TRP A 151 23.37 -6.34 10.32
CA TRP A 151 22.70 -6.59 11.62
C TRP A 151 21.95 -5.36 12.15
N ILE A 152 22.52 -4.16 11.97
CA ILE A 152 21.90 -2.89 12.37
C ILE A 152 20.60 -2.68 11.60
N LEU A 153 20.61 -2.88 10.28
CA LEU A 153 19.42 -2.71 9.45
C LEU A 153 18.34 -3.74 9.81
N ALA A 154 18.72 -4.99 10.09
CA ALA A 154 17.78 -6.00 10.56
C ALA A 154 17.08 -5.56 11.86
N ARG A 155 17.82 -5.02 12.84
CA ARG A 155 17.24 -4.50 14.08
C ARG A 155 16.31 -3.31 13.87
N ILE A 156 16.64 -2.41 12.95
CA ILE A 156 15.77 -1.28 12.59
C ILE A 156 14.46 -1.81 11.99
N LEU A 157 14.53 -2.82 11.11
CA LEU A 157 13.35 -3.43 10.51
C LEU A 157 12.47 -4.13 11.56
N ASP A 158 13.07 -4.92 12.47
CA ASP A 158 12.36 -5.55 13.59
C ASP A 158 11.61 -4.51 14.43
N LEU A 159 12.29 -3.41 14.78
CA LEU A 159 11.73 -2.33 15.55
C LEU A 159 10.59 -1.64 14.81
N CYS A 160 10.76 -1.33 13.52
CA CYS A 160 9.72 -0.73 12.70
C CYS A 160 8.49 -1.63 12.57
N PHE A 161 8.67 -2.93 12.43
CA PHE A 161 7.56 -3.89 12.42
C PHE A 161 6.82 -3.91 13.76
N PHE A 162 7.56 -4.00 14.87
CA PHE A 162 6.97 -3.96 16.22
C PHE A 162 6.22 -2.65 16.49
N LEU A 163 6.83 -1.51 16.15
CA LEU A 163 6.20 -0.20 16.25
C LEU A 163 4.95 -0.11 15.37
N GLY A 164 5.00 -0.63 14.14
CA GLY A 164 3.85 -0.71 13.24
C GLY A 164 2.69 -1.46 13.90
N MET A 165 2.95 -2.66 14.43
CA MET A 165 1.94 -3.43 15.17
C MET A 165 1.38 -2.64 16.35
N LEU A 166 2.23 -2.05 17.20
CA LEU A 166 1.79 -1.26 18.35
C LEU A 166 0.93 -0.06 17.93
N ILE A 167 1.32 0.66 16.89
CA ILE A 167 0.58 1.81 16.36
C ILE A 167 -0.78 1.37 15.80
N THR A 168 -0.88 0.23 15.12
CA THR A 168 -2.19 -0.25 14.65
C THR A 168 -3.15 -0.53 15.81
N TRP A 169 -2.67 -1.14 16.90
CA TRP A 169 -3.47 -1.37 18.12
C TRP A 169 -3.91 -0.07 18.79
N LEU A 170 -2.98 0.87 19.00
CA LEU A 170 -3.29 2.17 19.56
C LEU A 170 -4.19 3.00 18.63
N GLY A 171 -4.04 2.83 17.32
CA GLY A 171 -4.84 3.47 16.28
C GLY A 171 -6.32 3.12 16.38
N LEU A 172 -6.66 1.84 16.63
CA LEU A 172 -8.06 1.45 16.86
C LEU A 172 -8.67 2.19 18.07
N ALA A 173 -7.93 2.22 19.18
CA ALA A 173 -8.37 2.93 20.38
C ALA A 173 -8.53 4.44 20.11
N ALA A 174 -7.62 5.03 19.34
CA ALA A 174 -7.68 6.44 18.94
C ALA A 174 -8.87 6.74 18.02
N ILE A 175 -9.23 5.85 17.09
CA ILE A 175 -10.42 6.00 16.24
C ILE A 175 -11.71 6.00 17.08
N VAL A 176 -11.83 5.07 18.02
CA VAL A 176 -13.00 5.01 18.92
C VAL A 176 -13.04 6.25 19.81
N LEU A 177 -11.90 6.67 20.36
CA LEU A 177 -11.82 7.87 21.20
C LEU A 177 -12.10 9.16 20.41
N ASN A 178 -11.71 9.22 19.13
CA ASN A 178 -12.07 10.31 18.23
C ASN A 178 -13.60 10.40 18.08
N LEU A 179 -14.27 9.30 17.76
CA LEU A 179 -15.74 9.25 17.66
C LEU A 179 -16.42 9.73 18.94
N VAL A 180 -15.98 9.22 20.11
CA VAL A 180 -16.52 9.64 21.42
C VAL A 180 -16.29 11.13 21.67
N SER A 181 -15.10 11.64 21.34
CA SER A 181 -14.75 13.05 21.55
C SER A 181 -15.53 13.97 20.62
N VAL A 182 -15.78 13.56 19.37
CA VAL A 182 -16.63 14.28 18.41
C VAL A 182 -18.08 14.34 18.93
N ALA A 183 -18.64 13.22 19.38
CA ALA A 183 -19.99 13.18 19.93
C ALA A 183 -20.12 14.05 21.19
N TRP A 184 -19.13 13.99 22.09
CA TRP A 184 -19.10 14.81 23.28
C TRP A 184 -19.03 16.31 22.94
N LEU A 185 -18.11 16.72 22.05
CA LEU A 185 -18.00 18.12 21.65
C LEU A 185 -19.25 18.62 20.92
N ALA A 186 -19.87 17.80 20.05
CA ALA A 186 -21.13 18.13 19.41
C ALA A 186 -22.26 18.36 20.44
N SER A 187 -22.35 17.52 21.47
CA SER A 187 -23.37 17.68 22.53
C SER A 187 -23.23 19.01 23.28
N ILE A 188 -21.99 19.47 23.51
CA ILE A 188 -21.72 20.76 24.15
C ILE A 188 -22.12 21.90 23.22
N TRP A 189 -21.76 21.82 21.93
CA TRP A 189 -22.17 22.83 20.96
C TRP A 189 -23.69 22.97 20.89
N PHE A 190 -24.44 21.86 20.87
CA PHE A 190 -25.90 21.90 20.86
C PHE A 190 -26.53 22.53 22.12
N GLY A 191 -25.85 22.43 23.26
CA GLY A 191 -26.27 23.10 24.50
C GLY A 191 -25.82 24.57 24.61
N SER A 192 -25.00 25.05 23.67
CA SER A 192 -24.46 26.42 23.67
C SER A 192 -25.31 27.39 22.84
N SER A 193 -25.00 28.68 22.92
CA SER A 193 -25.56 29.71 22.03
C SER A 193 -25.22 29.49 20.54
N TYR A 194 -24.25 28.64 20.24
CA TYR A 194 -23.78 28.32 18.89
C TYR A 194 -24.14 26.88 18.48
N SER A 195 -25.41 26.49 18.68
CA SER A 195 -25.90 25.14 18.33
C SER A 195 -25.66 24.74 16.87
N SER A 196 -25.58 25.72 15.96
CA SER A 196 -25.19 25.51 14.55
C SER A 196 -23.84 24.80 14.38
N PHE A 197 -22.90 24.99 15.31
CA PHE A 197 -21.58 24.36 15.26
C PHE A 197 -21.59 22.87 15.61
N GLY A 198 -22.61 22.42 16.36
CA GLY A 198 -22.87 21.01 16.57
C GLY A 198 -23.19 20.31 15.25
N TYR A 199 -24.00 20.95 14.39
CA TYR A 199 -24.29 20.44 13.05
C TYR A 199 -23.06 20.42 12.15
N TRP A 200 -22.23 21.46 12.15
CA TRP A 200 -20.97 21.45 11.38
C TRP A 200 -20.02 20.34 11.81
N THR A 201 -19.89 20.13 13.12
CA THR A 201 -19.07 19.06 13.71
C THR A 201 -19.55 17.69 13.24
N ILE A 202 -20.86 17.43 13.27
CA ILE A 202 -21.44 16.17 12.81
C ILE A 202 -21.33 16.03 11.29
N LEU A 203 -21.60 17.09 10.53
CA LEU A 203 -21.54 17.08 9.08
C LEU A 203 -20.13 16.72 8.59
N CYS A 204 -19.09 17.29 9.22
CA CYS A 204 -17.70 16.96 8.92
C CYS A 204 -17.39 15.48 9.15
N TYR A 205 -17.84 14.94 10.29
CA TYR A 205 -17.68 13.53 10.60
C TYR A 205 -18.42 12.61 9.61
N VAL A 206 -19.67 12.94 9.27
CA VAL A 206 -20.49 12.17 8.32
C VAL A 206 -19.91 12.23 6.90
N ALA A 207 -19.43 13.39 6.45
CA ALA A 207 -18.77 13.54 5.15
C ALA A 207 -17.51 12.67 5.06
N GLY A 208 -16.68 12.68 6.12
CA GLY A 208 -15.53 11.78 6.25
C GLY A 208 -15.94 10.31 6.20
N TYR A 209 -17.06 9.96 6.85
CA TYR A 209 -17.62 8.62 6.84
C TYR A 209 -18.02 8.14 5.45
N VAL A 210 -18.76 8.97 4.71
CA VAL A 210 -19.16 8.67 3.33
C VAL A 210 -17.94 8.48 2.44
N GLY A 211 -16.94 9.36 2.55
CA GLY A 211 -15.67 9.20 1.82
C GLY A 211 -14.96 7.90 2.19
N SER A 212 -14.95 7.53 3.47
CA SER A 212 -14.30 6.31 3.96
C SER A 212 -14.98 5.05 3.42
N ILE A 213 -16.31 5.02 3.31
CA ILE A 213 -17.04 3.91 2.68
C ILE A 213 -16.55 3.72 1.24
N VAL A 214 -16.52 4.79 0.44
CA VAL A 214 -16.11 4.70 -0.98
C VAL A 214 -14.68 4.18 -1.11
N VAL A 215 -13.75 4.75 -0.32
CA VAL A 215 -12.34 4.33 -0.37
C VAL A 215 -12.18 2.88 0.07
N VAL A 216 -12.82 2.45 1.16
CA VAL A 216 -12.71 1.07 1.67
C VAL A 216 -13.37 0.08 0.72
N MET A 217 -14.54 0.40 0.17
CA MET A 217 -15.22 -0.46 -0.81
C MET A 217 -14.34 -0.73 -2.03
N ILE A 218 -13.64 0.30 -2.55
CA ILE A 218 -12.76 0.17 -3.72
C ILE A 218 -11.42 -0.50 -3.35
N SER A 219 -10.82 -0.13 -2.22
CA SER A 219 -9.47 -0.58 -1.86
C SER A 219 -9.42 -1.99 -1.26
N GLU A 220 -10.49 -2.42 -0.60
CA GLU A 220 -10.58 -3.74 0.02
C GLU A 220 -11.34 -4.75 -0.85
N GLU A 221 -11.80 -4.36 -2.05
CA GLU A 221 -12.43 -5.29 -3.00
C GLU A 221 -11.44 -6.40 -3.37
N GLY A 222 -11.79 -7.65 -3.04
CA GLY A 222 -10.97 -8.84 -3.33
C GLY A 222 -9.93 -9.22 -2.27
N ARG A 223 -9.75 -8.44 -1.19
CA ARG A 223 -8.70 -8.73 -0.20
C ARG A 223 -8.95 -10.00 0.62
N ILE A 224 -7.90 -10.80 0.89
CA ILE A 224 -7.89 -12.06 1.68
C ILE A 224 -8.88 -13.14 1.20
N ARG A 225 -9.65 -12.90 0.12
CA ARG A 225 -10.65 -13.85 -0.40
C ARG A 225 -10.04 -15.12 -1.00
N ASP A 226 -8.81 -15.04 -1.48
CA ASP A 226 -8.14 -16.11 -2.25
C ASP A 226 -7.07 -16.90 -1.47
N TYR A 227 -6.94 -16.69 -0.15
CA TYR A 227 -5.97 -17.48 0.63
C TYR A 227 -6.49 -18.89 0.89
N ASP A 228 -5.97 -19.89 0.17
CA ASP A 228 -6.32 -21.31 0.36
C ASP A 228 -6.15 -21.80 1.81
N ASP A 229 -5.12 -21.30 2.51
CA ASP A 229 -4.80 -21.70 3.89
C ASP A 229 -5.47 -20.86 4.98
N ARG A 230 -6.40 -19.95 4.62
CA ARG A 230 -7.01 -19.06 5.63
C ARG A 230 -7.86 -19.84 6.62
N LEU A 231 -7.69 -19.52 7.90
CA LEU A 231 -8.50 -20.09 8.98
C LEU A 231 -9.77 -19.28 9.25
N TRP A 232 -9.70 -17.97 9.00
CA TRP A 232 -10.78 -17.03 9.24
C TRP A 232 -10.94 -16.13 8.02
N ASP A 233 -12.20 -15.86 7.71
CA ASP A 233 -12.56 -14.97 6.62
C ASP A 233 -12.12 -13.54 6.92
N TYR A 234 -11.78 -12.83 5.84
CA TYR A 234 -11.63 -11.38 5.92
C TYR A 234 -12.95 -10.74 6.32
N PRO A 235 -12.95 -9.67 7.13
CA PRO A 235 -14.15 -8.89 7.35
C PRO A 235 -14.71 -8.41 6.01
N ASP A 236 -16.02 -8.59 5.83
CA ASP A 236 -16.67 -8.10 4.62
C ASP A 236 -16.72 -6.56 4.62
N ASN A 237 -16.45 -5.99 3.46
CA ASN A 237 -16.42 -4.55 3.20
C ASN A 237 -17.78 -3.92 3.50
N SER A 238 -18.86 -4.71 3.39
CA SER A 238 -20.23 -4.34 3.74
C SER A 238 -20.39 -3.89 5.20
N LEU A 239 -19.50 -4.31 6.11
CA LEU A 239 -19.51 -3.84 7.51
C LEU A 239 -19.28 -2.33 7.63
N LYS A 240 -18.73 -1.66 6.62
CA LYS A 240 -18.64 -0.20 6.57
C LYS A 240 -19.97 0.51 6.32
N VAL A 241 -21.00 -0.19 5.88
CA VAL A 241 -22.31 0.42 5.62
C VAL A 241 -23.01 0.82 6.92
N VAL A 242 -22.66 0.21 8.06
CA VAL A 242 -23.23 0.58 9.36
C VAL A 242 -22.80 2.00 9.74
N PRO A 243 -23.70 2.97 9.89
CA PRO A 243 -23.33 4.38 10.00
C PRO A 243 -22.54 4.66 11.27
N CYS A 244 -21.47 5.47 11.14
CA CYS A 244 -20.74 6.13 12.22
C CYS A 244 -20.10 5.22 13.29
N ILE A 245 -20.11 3.89 13.12
CA ILE A 245 -19.45 2.95 14.05
C ILE A 245 -18.34 2.23 13.28
N PRO A 246 -17.10 2.19 13.79
CA PRO A 246 -15.96 1.56 13.12
C PRO A 246 -16.00 0.02 13.23
N ILE A 247 -17.10 -0.62 12.82
CA ILE A 247 -17.31 -2.07 12.93
C ILE A 247 -16.31 -2.82 12.06
N PHE A 248 -16.05 -2.33 10.86
CA PHE A 248 -15.05 -2.91 9.97
C PHE A 248 -13.64 -2.90 10.59
N GLU A 249 -13.22 -1.76 11.16
CA GLU A 249 -11.94 -1.65 11.89
C GLU A 249 -11.85 -2.66 13.04
N ILE A 250 -12.93 -2.78 13.83
CA ILE A 250 -12.98 -3.69 14.98
C ILE A 250 -12.89 -5.14 14.50
N ALA A 251 -13.63 -5.51 13.46
CA ALA A 251 -13.61 -6.85 12.88
C ALA A 251 -12.23 -7.18 12.30
N LEU A 252 -11.60 -6.23 11.61
CA LEU A 252 -10.25 -6.38 11.05
C LEU A 252 -9.21 -6.60 12.15
N MET A 253 -9.28 -5.82 13.23
CA MET A 253 -8.39 -5.99 14.37
C MET A 253 -8.65 -7.32 15.10
N TYR A 254 -9.91 -7.74 15.21
CA TYR A 254 -10.26 -9.02 15.81
C TYR A 254 -9.65 -10.20 15.03
N VAL A 255 -9.75 -10.20 13.70
CA VAL A 255 -9.13 -11.24 12.85
C VAL A 255 -7.60 -11.21 13.00
N THR A 256 -6.99 -10.01 13.01
CA THR A 256 -5.56 -9.82 13.27
C THR A 256 -5.14 -10.46 14.59
N LEU A 257 -5.87 -10.18 15.67
CA LEU A 257 -5.60 -10.74 17.00
C LEU A 257 -5.66 -12.27 17.01
N ARG A 258 -6.65 -12.86 16.33
CA ARG A 258 -6.77 -14.32 16.28
C ARG A 258 -5.58 -14.98 15.61
N TYR A 259 -5.05 -14.39 14.53
CA TYR A 259 -3.83 -14.88 13.91
C TYR A 259 -2.59 -14.67 14.79
N GLU A 260 -2.53 -13.60 15.58
CA GLU A 260 -1.43 -13.36 16.53
C GLU A 260 -1.40 -14.34 17.72
N LEU A 261 -2.57 -14.72 18.24
CA LEU A 261 -2.69 -15.60 19.41
C LEU A 261 -2.42 -17.08 19.08
N ARG A 262 -2.12 -17.43 17.83
CA ARG A 262 -1.85 -18.81 17.42
C ARG A 262 -0.44 -19.24 17.78
N ARG A 263 -0.29 -20.52 18.16
CA ARG A 263 1.02 -21.16 18.38
C ARG A 263 1.85 -21.19 17.10
N ASP A 264 1.23 -21.52 15.97
CA ASP A 264 1.90 -21.61 14.65
C ASP A 264 1.83 -20.29 13.86
N LYS A 265 1.97 -19.14 14.54
CA LYS A 265 1.84 -17.81 13.92
C LYS A 265 2.84 -17.54 12.78
N THR A 266 3.93 -18.30 12.71
CA THR A 266 4.92 -18.25 11.63
C THR A 266 4.38 -18.83 10.33
N LYS A 267 3.48 -19.81 10.37
CA LYS A 267 2.84 -20.36 9.15
C LYS A 267 1.97 -19.31 8.45
N TYR A 268 1.30 -18.47 9.23
CA TYR A 268 0.37 -17.45 8.74
C TYR A 268 1.01 -16.06 8.58
N LEU A 269 2.34 -16.01 8.42
CA LEU A 269 3.08 -14.75 8.41
C LEU A 269 2.55 -13.76 7.37
N VAL A 270 2.33 -14.24 6.14
CA VAL A 270 1.93 -13.38 5.03
C VAL A 270 0.51 -12.83 5.25
N ILE A 271 -0.40 -13.65 5.81
CA ILE A 271 -1.76 -13.23 6.17
C ILE A 271 -1.70 -12.16 7.28
N ARG A 272 -0.91 -12.38 8.33
CA ARG A 272 -0.74 -11.42 9.44
C ARG A 272 -0.21 -10.08 8.94
N HIS A 273 0.81 -10.12 8.09
CA HIS A 273 1.40 -8.92 7.50
C HIS A 273 0.39 -8.14 6.66
N ASP A 274 -0.38 -8.84 5.84
CA ASP A 274 -1.44 -8.23 5.04
C ASP A 274 -2.50 -7.56 5.93
N LEU A 275 -2.95 -8.25 6.99
CA LEU A 275 -3.89 -7.69 7.97
C LEU A 275 -3.36 -6.39 8.62
N TYR A 276 -2.11 -6.36 9.06
CA TYR A 276 -1.49 -5.14 9.62
C TYR A 276 -1.34 -4.01 8.62
N ASN A 277 -0.95 -4.33 7.39
CA ASN A 277 -0.87 -3.34 6.31
C ASN A 277 -2.26 -2.77 6.00
N GLY A 278 -3.30 -3.60 6.02
CA GLY A 278 -4.67 -3.16 5.82
C GLY A 278 -5.15 -2.21 6.89
N PHE A 279 -4.90 -2.56 8.14
CA PHE A 279 -5.20 -1.69 9.26
C PHE A 279 -4.40 -0.37 9.18
N SER A 280 -3.12 -0.44 8.80
CA SER A 280 -2.28 0.75 8.64
C SER A 280 -2.82 1.70 7.58
N ASN A 281 -3.26 1.20 6.43
CA ASN A 281 -3.87 2.01 5.38
C ASN A 281 -5.19 2.61 5.85
N LEU A 282 -6.01 1.82 6.54
CA LEU A 282 -7.27 2.29 7.11
C LEU A 282 -7.04 3.42 8.11
N LEU A 283 -5.99 3.36 8.93
CA LEU A 283 -5.60 4.45 9.84
C LEU A 283 -5.15 5.70 9.08
N ILE A 284 -4.40 5.55 7.98
CA ILE A 284 -4.01 6.69 7.12
C ILE A 284 -5.25 7.35 6.50
N ILE A 285 -6.16 6.55 5.94
CA ILE A 285 -7.43 7.01 5.37
C ILE A 285 -8.28 7.69 6.45
N ASN A 286 -8.37 7.11 7.65
CA ASN A 286 -9.13 7.67 8.75
C ASN A 286 -8.57 9.05 9.17
N THR A 287 -7.25 9.17 9.28
CA THR A 287 -6.61 10.46 9.58
C THR A 287 -6.94 11.50 8.50
N PHE A 288 -6.84 11.13 7.23
CA PHE A 288 -7.13 12.03 6.11
C PHE A 288 -8.61 12.42 6.01
N LEU A 289 -9.55 11.53 6.30
CA LEU A 289 -10.98 11.81 6.11
C LEU A 289 -11.69 12.32 7.36
N PHE A 290 -11.14 12.09 8.54
CA PHE A 290 -11.78 12.46 9.81
C PHE A 290 -10.88 13.35 10.67
N ALA A 291 -9.68 12.91 11.00
CA ALA A 291 -8.85 13.62 11.98
C ALA A 291 -8.41 15.00 11.49
N THR A 292 -7.90 15.09 10.25
CA THR A 292 -7.46 16.37 9.67
C THR A 292 -8.61 17.35 9.46
N PRO A 293 -9.75 16.96 8.82
CA PRO A 293 -10.88 17.86 8.66
C PRO A 293 -11.44 18.35 9.99
N GLN A 294 -11.56 17.44 10.96
CA GLN A 294 -12.09 17.77 12.27
C GLN A 294 -11.15 18.69 13.05
N LEU A 295 -9.84 18.46 12.99
CA LEU A 295 -8.84 19.31 13.64
C LEU A 295 -8.93 20.75 13.11
N LEU A 296 -8.99 20.91 11.79
CA LEU A 296 -9.08 22.22 11.15
C LEU A 296 -10.41 22.90 11.47
N LEU A 297 -11.53 22.19 11.30
CA LEU A 297 -12.87 22.71 11.60
C LEU A 297 -12.97 23.20 13.04
N GLN A 298 -12.59 22.37 14.02
CA GLN A 298 -12.71 22.74 15.43
C GLN A 298 -11.76 23.88 15.80
N TYR A 299 -10.57 23.94 15.20
CA TYR A 299 -9.68 25.09 15.38
C TYR A 299 -10.36 26.38 14.92
N TYR A 300 -11.01 26.39 13.76
CA TYR A 300 -11.72 27.57 13.27
C TYR A 300 -12.90 27.95 14.16
N LEU A 301 -13.77 26.99 14.50
CA LEU A 301 -14.96 27.25 15.31
C LEU A 301 -14.58 27.79 16.70
N SER A 302 -13.62 27.14 17.37
CA SER A 302 -13.18 27.53 18.72
C SER A 302 -12.33 28.79 18.75
N THR A 303 -11.59 29.13 17.69
CA THR A 303 -10.75 30.35 17.70
C THR A 303 -11.56 31.60 17.46
N LEU A 304 -12.57 31.51 16.59
CA LEU A 304 -13.28 32.70 16.08
C LEU A 304 -14.54 33.02 16.87
N TYR A 305 -15.29 32.01 17.33
CA TYR A 305 -16.62 32.23 17.88
C TYR A 305 -16.72 32.05 19.38
N ASP A 306 -16.10 30.99 19.89
CA ASP A 306 -16.03 30.75 21.33
C ASP A 306 -14.65 30.26 21.77
N PRO A 307 -13.73 31.20 22.06
CA PRO A 307 -12.42 30.88 22.63
C PRO A 307 -12.51 30.08 23.93
N MET A 308 -13.60 30.18 24.70
CA MET A 308 -13.77 29.41 25.94
C MET A 308 -13.91 27.91 25.66
N THR A 309 -14.40 27.53 24.47
CA THR A 309 -14.44 26.13 24.03
C THR A 309 -13.04 25.49 24.06
N LYS A 310 -11.97 26.25 23.83
CA LYS A 310 -10.59 25.73 23.89
C LYS A 310 -10.20 25.25 25.27
N GLU A 311 -10.81 25.80 26.32
CA GLU A 311 -10.54 25.38 27.70
C GLU A 311 -11.24 24.08 28.09
N LEU A 312 -12.28 23.69 27.34
CA LEU A 312 -13.06 22.49 27.61
C LEU A 312 -12.23 21.22 27.41
N THR A 313 -12.42 20.28 28.33
CA THR A 313 -11.77 18.96 28.29
C THR A 313 -12.11 18.20 27.00
N ALA A 314 -13.35 18.29 26.50
CA ALA A 314 -13.77 17.64 25.26
C ALA A 314 -12.98 18.14 24.04
N TYR A 315 -12.77 19.45 23.94
CA TYR A 315 -11.96 20.05 22.88
C TYR A 315 -10.49 19.62 22.99
N LYS A 316 -9.90 19.74 24.18
CA LYS A 316 -8.50 19.33 24.43
C LYS A 316 -8.26 17.86 24.12
N LEU A 317 -9.22 17.00 24.48
CA LEU A 317 -9.16 15.56 24.18
C LEU A 317 -9.24 15.30 22.68
N LEU A 318 -10.21 15.89 21.97
CA LEU A 318 -10.35 15.74 20.52
C LEU A 318 -9.10 16.20 19.77
N LEU A 319 -8.55 17.35 20.16
CA LEU A 319 -7.32 17.89 19.59
C LEU A 319 -6.12 16.95 19.81
N THR A 320 -5.96 16.45 21.04
CA THR A 320 -4.89 15.50 21.39
C THR A 320 -5.00 14.23 20.56
N VAL A 321 -6.22 13.67 20.43
CA VAL A 321 -6.47 12.46 19.64
C VAL A 321 -6.18 12.70 18.16
N ASN A 322 -6.61 13.81 17.59
CA ASN A 322 -6.39 14.12 16.18
C ASN A 322 -4.91 14.33 15.85
N TYR A 323 -4.17 15.06 16.69
CA TYR A 323 -2.72 15.20 16.53
C TYR A 323 -2.01 13.86 16.67
N THR A 324 -2.46 13.00 17.60
CA THR A 324 -1.91 11.66 17.80
C THR A 324 -2.17 10.77 16.57
N LEU A 325 -3.40 10.76 16.05
CA LEU A 325 -3.78 10.05 14.82
C LEU A 325 -2.95 10.52 13.63
N TYR A 326 -2.75 11.83 13.49
CA TYR A 326 -1.89 12.38 12.45
C TYR A 326 -0.44 11.91 12.58
N GLY A 327 0.16 12.03 13.78
CA GLY A 327 1.52 11.57 14.02
C GLY A 327 1.69 10.07 13.78
N MET A 328 0.73 9.26 14.22
CA MET A 328 0.70 7.82 13.99
C MET A 328 0.61 7.48 12.50
N SER A 329 -0.33 8.08 11.77
CA SER A 329 -0.51 7.84 10.33
C SER A 329 0.69 8.31 9.51
N MET A 330 1.28 9.46 9.84
CA MET A 330 2.51 9.92 9.19
C MET A 330 3.69 8.99 9.48
N SER A 331 3.81 8.47 10.70
CA SER A 331 4.85 7.51 11.05
C SER A 331 4.70 6.19 10.29
N LEU A 332 3.47 5.65 10.22
CA LEU A 332 3.17 4.45 9.44
C LEU A 332 3.42 4.68 7.95
N PHE A 333 2.98 5.81 7.41
CA PHE A 333 3.22 6.17 6.02
C PHE A 333 4.71 6.23 5.70
N MET A 334 5.50 6.92 6.53
CA MET A 334 6.94 7.00 6.35
C MET A 334 7.60 5.62 6.44
N CYS A 335 7.20 4.78 7.40
CA CYS A 335 7.68 3.40 7.48
C CYS A 335 7.34 2.59 6.21
N ASN A 336 6.10 2.71 5.72
CA ASN A 336 5.63 2.03 4.51
C ASN A 336 6.40 2.47 3.27
N VAL A 337 6.75 3.76 3.16
CA VAL A 337 7.50 4.29 2.02
C VAL A 337 8.99 3.92 2.09
N PHE A 338 9.64 4.07 3.25
CA PHE A 338 11.08 3.84 3.37
C PHE A 338 11.47 2.36 3.37
N PHE A 339 10.67 1.51 4.02
CA PHE A 339 10.95 0.08 4.13
C PHE A 339 10.16 -0.76 3.12
N GLN A 340 9.28 -0.12 2.33
CA GLN A 340 8.42 -0.76 1.33
C GLN A 340 7.77 -2.04 1.85
N TYR A 341 7.21 -2.05 3.07
CA TYR A 341 6.71 -3.29 3.66
C TYR A 341 5.63 -3.98 2.81
N SER A 342 4.94 -3.27 1.93
CA SER A 342 3.93 -3.84 1.03
C SER A 342 4.49 -4.32 -0.31
N CYS A 343 3.92 -5.41 -0.82
CA CYS A 343 4.09 -5.90 -2.19
C CYS A 343 3.94 -4.78 -3.23
N ASN A 344 3.03 -3.83 -3.02
CA ASN A 344 2.80 -2.72 -3.94
C ASN A 344 3.37 -1.38 -3.52
N SER A 345 4.20 -1.33 -2.48
CA SER A 345 4.91 -0.10 -2.10
C SER A 345 3.99 1.06 -1.61
N PHE A 346 2.66 0.88 -1.66
CA PHE A 346 1.63 1.80 -1.15
C PHE A 346 0.94 1.27 0.12
N GLY A 347 1.43 0.19 0.70
CA GLY A 347 0.78 -0.45 1.84
C GLY A 347 -0.33 -1.44 1.46
N PHE A 348 -0.70 -1.60 0.19
CA PHE A 348 -1.71 -2.60 -0.20
C PHE A 348 -1.05 -3.91 -0.64
N ALA A 349 -1.33 -5.03 0.03
CA ALA A 349 -1.26 -6.31 -0.65
C ALA A 349 -2.49 -6.35 -1.57
N VAL A 350 -2.36 -5.82 -2.79
CA VAL A 350 -3.44 -5.94 -3.78
C VAL A 350 -3.58 -7.43 -4.10
N MET A 351 -4.67 -8.00 -3.60
CA MET A 351 -5.26 -9.24 -4.08
C MET A 351 -5.78 -9.10 -5.51
N ALA A 352 -6.13 -10.26 -6.06
CA ALA A 352 -6.57 -10.58 -7.40
C ALA A 352 -7.34 -9.52 -8.21
N VAL A 353 -7.14 -9.61 -9.53
CA VAL A 353 -7.83 -8.93 -10.64
C VAL A 353 -7.30 -7.55 -11.03
N LYS A 354 -7.13 -6.60 -10.10
CA LYS A 354 -6.63 -5.26 -10.44
C LYS A 354 -5.33 -4.95 -9.72
N GLN A 355 -4.24 -5.62 -10.11
CA GLN A 355 -2.89 -5.14 -9.80
C GLN A 355 -2.82 -3.67 -10.23
N ALA A 356 -2.97 -2.72 -9.29
CA ALA A 356 -2.78 -1.31 -9.59
C ALA A 356 -1.41 -1.18 -10.24
N ILE A 357 -1.31 -0.48 -11.36
CA ILE A 357 -0.04 -0.26 -12.05
C ILE A 357 0.90 0.29 -10.99
N MET A 358 1.89 -0.52 -10.58
CA MET A 358 2.92 -0.04 -9.68
C MET A 358 3.71 0.96 -10.48
N LEU A 359 3.37 2.24 -10.33
CA LEU A 359 4.26 3.26 -10.80
C LEU A 359 5.55 3.09 -9.97
N PRO A 360 6.72 2.88 -10.60
CA PRO A 360 8.01 3.00 -9.92
C PRO A 360 8.25 4.48 -9.61
N ILE A 361 7.41 5.04 -8.74
CA ILE A 361 7.54 6.39 -8.23
C ILE A 361 8.68 6.33 -7.21
N ASN A 362 9.70 7.16 -7.43
CA ASN A 362 10.76 7.36 -6.44
C ASN A 362 10.14 7.65 -5.07
N ILE A 363 10.75 7.11 -4.01
CA ILE A 363 10.34 7.35 -2.62
C ILE A 363 10.09 8.84 -2.37
N THR A 364 10.98 9.71 -2.84
CA THR A 364 10.85 11.17 -2.72
C THR A 364 9.60 11.72 -3.37
N THR A 365 9.24 11.25 -4.56
CA THR A 365 8.03 11.66 -5.26
C THR A 365 6.78 11.16 -4.53
N ARG A 366 6.79 9.94 -3.95
CA ARG A 366 5.65 9.44 -3.16
C ARG A 366 5.42 10.26 -1.89
N VAL A 367 6.49 10.55 -1.16
CA VAL A 367 6.41 11.40 0.03
C VAL A 367 5.87 12.77 -0.38
N LEU A 368 6.38 13.36 -1.47
CA LEU A 368 5.93 14.66 -1.97
C LEU A 368 4.44 14.67 -2.33
N ILE A 369 3.95 13.65 -3.06
CA ILE A 369 2.51 13.51 -3.39
C ILE A 369 1.67 13.52 -2.12
N ILE A 370 2.05 12.73 -1.12
CA ILE A 370 1.23 12.56 0.08
C ILE A 370 1.27 13.82 0.96
N THR A 371 2.43 14.45 1.14
CA THR A 371 2.50 15.75 1.83
C THR A 371 1.75 16.84 1.08
N ALA A 372 1.75 16.81 -0.26
CA ALA A 372 0.98 17.75 -1.07
C ALA A 372 -0.53 17.52 -0.89
N ILE A 373 -0.98 16.27 -0.83
CA ILE A 373 -2.39 15.92 -0.56
C ILE A 373 -2.83 16.45 0.81
N PHE A 374 -2.07 16.19 1.88
CA PHE A 374 -2.40 16.69 3.22
C PHE A 374 -2.43 18.23 3.29
N TYR A 375 -1.50 18.90 2.60
CA TYR A 375 -1.48 20.36 2.58
C TYR A 375 -2.62 20.94 1.73
N LEU A 376 -2.93 20.31 0.59
CA LEU A 376 -4.04 20.69 -0.27
C LEU A 376 -5.38 20.54 0.46
N GLU A 377 -5.54 19.49 1.25
CA GLU A 377 -6.69 19.30 2.13
C GLU A 377 -6.88 20.49 3.10
N CYS A 378 -5.79 20.98 3.71
CA CYS A 378 -5.82 22.18 4.54
C CYS A 378 -6.36 23.40 3.79
N ASN A 379 -5.90 23.60 2.54
CA ASN A 379 -6.35 24.72 1.70
C ASN A 379 -7.81 24.57 1.27
N ILE A 380 -8.27 23.36 0.97
CA ILE A 380 -9.67 23.07 0.61
C ILE A 380 -10.57 23.42 1.79
N ILE A 381 -10.25 22.96 3.00
CA ILE A 381 -11.05 23.25 4.19
C ILE A 381 -11.04 24.74 4.50
N GLY A 382 -9.87 25.39 4.46
CA GLY A 382 -9.77 26.84 4.65
C GLY A 382 -10.59 27.62 3.62
N SER A 383 -10.62 27.14 2.37
CA SER A 383 -11.42 27.71 1.28
C SER A 383 -12.92 27.57 1.56
N VAL A 384 -13.40 26.36 1.87
CA VAL A 384 -14.81 26.09 2.19
C VAL A 384 -15.26 26.95 3.38
N MET A 385 -14.44 27.03 4.42
CA MET A 385 -14.75 27.83 5.60
C MET A 385 -14.81 29.33 5.27
N SER A 386 -13.97 29.83 4.37
CA SER A 386 -13.96 31.25 3.96
C SER A 386 -15.19 31.65 3.16
N LEU A 387 -15.72 30.73 2.35
CA LEU A 387 -16.92 30.99 1.55
C LEU A 387 -18.15 31.27 2.42
N THR A 388 -18.17 30.79 3.67
CA THR A 388 -19.31 31.01 4.58
C THR A 388 -19.46 32.46 5.07
N GLU A 389 -18.41 33.27 5.00
CA GLU A 389 -18.38 34.67 5.50
C GLU A 389 -17.75 35.65 4.51
N LEU A 390 -17.75 35.29 3.22
CA LEU A 390 -17.07 36.08 2.18
C LEU A 390 -17.60 37.52 2.08
N ASP A 391 -18.88 37.74 2.39
CA ASP A 391 -19.54 39.05 2.29
C ASP A 391 -19.01 40.08 3.28
N ALA A 392 -18.41 39.63 4.39
CA ALA A 392 -17.84 40.52 5.40
C ALA A 392 -16.38 40.92 5.09
N CYS A 393 -15.76 40.29 4.08
CA CYS A 393 -14.41 40.61 3.62
C CYS A 393 -14.36 41.90 2.79
N SER A 394 -13.24 42.63 2.81
CA SER A 394 -13.06 43.74 1.87
C SER A 394 -13.00 43.23 0.43
N ARG A 395 -13.39 44.07 -0.55
CA ARG A 395 -13.34 43.73 -1.98
C ARG A 395 -11.97 43.22 -2.45
N GLY A 396 -10.89 43.77 -1.88
CA GLY A 396 -9.53 43.30 -2.17
C GLY A 396 -9.31 41.87 -1.70
N THR A 397 -9.72 41.57 -0.46
CA THR A 397 -9.59 40.22 0.10
C THR A 397 -10.52 39.22 -0.58
N ILE A 398 -11.72 39.63 -1.00
CA ILE A 398 -12.61 38.79 -1.82
C ILE A 398 -11.91 38.39 -3.12
N PHE A 399 -11.30 39.35 -3.82
CA PHE A 399 -10.57 39.08 -5.06
C PHE A 399 -9.40 38.11 -4.83
N PHE A 400 -8.54 38.37 -3.84
CA PHE A 400 -7.41 37.47 -3.52
C PHE A 400 -7.88 36.07 -3.09
N THR A 401 -8.92 35.99 -2.27
CA THR A 401 -9.50 34.71 -1.83
C THR A 401 -10.05 33.94 -3.03
N SER A 402 -10.75 34.60 -3.96
CA SER A 402 -11.30 33.96 -5.16
C SER A 402 -10.21 33.35 -6.05
N ILE A 403 -9.08 34.05 -6.21
CA ILE A 403 -7.91 33.55 -6.95
C ILE A 403 -7.32 32.34 -6.22
N ALA A 404 -7.17 32.42 -4.89
CA ALA A 404 -6.63 31.34 -4.09
C ALA A 404 -7.51 30.07 -4.13
N VAL A 405 -8.84 30.23 -4.10
CA VAL A 405 -9.80 29.14 -4.26
C VAL A 405 -9.69 28.54 -5.67
N ALA A 406 -9.66 29.37 -6.72
CA ALA A 406 -9.52 28.91 -8.09
C ALA A 406 -8.21 28.13 -8.31
N LEU A 407 -7.09 28.63 -7.76
CA LEU A 407 -5.80 27.93 -7.77
C LEU A 407 -5.88 26.61 -7.01
N THR A 408 -6.47 26.58 -5.81
CA THR A 408 -6.63 25.35 -5.03
C THR A 408 -7.41 24.28 -5.81
N VAL A 409 -8.48 24.67 -6.51
CA VAL A 409 -9.25 23.76 -7.38
C VAL A 409 -8.41 23.28 -8.56
N LEU A 410 -7.70 24.19 -9.25
CA LEU A 410 -6.83 23.83 -10.37
C LEU A 410 -5.71 22.89 -9.96
N GLU A 411 -5.10 23.11 -8.79
CA GLU A 411 -4.06 22.25 -8.23
C GLU A 411 -4.59 20.86 -7.87
N THR A 412 -5.81 20.79 -7.34
CA THR A 412 -6.49 19.51 -7.06
C THR A 412 -6.70 18.71 -8.34
N ILE A 413 -7.24 19.37 -9.38
CA ILE A 413 -7.46 18.74 -10.68
C ILE A 413 -6.12 18.35 -11.31
N GLY A 414 -5.13 19.23 -11.25
CA GLY A 414 -3.77 18.98 -11.73
C GLY A 414 -3.15 17.75 -11.09
N LEU A 415 -3.24 17.61 -9.76
CA LEU A 415 -2.73 16.45 -9.04
C LEU A 415 -3.44 15.16 -9.46
N VAL A 416 -4.77 15.18 -9.58
CA VAL A 416 -5.56 14.03 -10.05
C VAL A 416 -5.15 13.62 -11.47
N ILE A 417 -4.99 14.59 -12.39
CA ILE A 417 -4.51 14.36 -13.75
C ILE A 417 -3.11 13.75 -13.74
N LEU A 418 -2.17 14.31 -12.95
CA LEU A 418 -0.80 13.80 -12.88
C LEU A 418 -0.74 12.35 -12.39
N ILE A 419 -1.57 11.99 -11.41
CA ILE A 419 -1.68 10.62 -10.90
C ILE A 419 -2.32 9.70 -11.93
N THR A 420 -3.42 10.14 -12.56
CA THR A 420 -4.21 9.34 -13.51
C THR A 420 -3.45 9.07 -14.81
N PHE A 421 -2.73 10.06 -15.35
CA PHE A 421 -1.96 9.96 -16.59
C PHE A 421 -0.48 9.60 -16.36
N GLU A 422 -0.10 9.26 -15.13
CA GLU A 422 1.27 8.87 -14.77
C GLU A 422 2.35 9.92 -15.04
N LEU A 423 1.97 11.19 -15.18
CA LEU A 423 2.85 12.32 -15.48
C LEU A 423 3.64 12.81 -14.26
N THR A 424 4.01 11.92 -13.33
CA THR A 424 4.62 12.26 -12.03
C THR A 424 5.93 13.06 -12.13
N ARG A 425 6.61 13.03 -13.28
CA ARG A 425 7.76 13.89 -13.60
C ARG A 425 7.41 15.39 -13.54
N HIS A 426 6.16 15.75 -13.79
CA HIS A 426 5.65 17.12 -13.80
C HIS A 426 5.03 17.54 -12.46
N ILE A 427 5.25 16.78 -11.38
CA ILE A 427 4.73 17.11 -10.03
C ILE A 427 5.13 18.50 -9.55
N TRP A 428 6.27 19.02 -10.03
CA TRP A 428 6.70 20.39 -9.74
C TRP A 428 5.69 21.45 -10.21
N ALA A 429 4.95 21.19 -11.28
CA ALA A 429 3.94 22.12 -11.81
C ALA A 429 2.77 22.31 -10.83
N VAL A 430 2.52 21.31 -9.98
CA VAL A 430 1.51 21.39 -8.93
C VAL A 430 2.09 21.90 -7.60
N CYS A 431 3.27 21.42 -7.23
CA CYS A 431 3.87 21.77 -5.94
C CYS A 431 4.35 23.22 -5.87
N VAL A 432 4.86 23.79 -6.98
CA VAL A 432 5.40 25.16 -6.97
C VAL A 432 4.30 26.20 -6.70
N PRO A 433 3.18 26.23 -7.44
CA PRO A 433 2.10 27.17 -7.12
C PRO A 433 1.52 26.93 -5.72
N LEU A 434 1.42 25.66 -5.30
CA LEU A 434 0.94 25.29 -3.96
C LEU A 434 1.81 25.84 -2.83
N ILE A 435 3.13 25.92 -3.03
CA ILE A 435 4.07 26.53 -2.07
C ILE A 435 4.06 28.06 -2.16
N LEU A 436 3.92 28.63 -3.36
CA LEU A 436 3.93 30.08 -3.56
C LEU A 436 2.66 30.77 -3.04
N LEU A 437 1.50 30.11 -3.18
CA LEU A 437 0.20 30.64 -2.75
C LEU A 437 0.18 31.13 -1.27
N PRO A 438 0.54 30.31 -0.26
CA PRO A 438 0.54 30.76 1.13
C PRO A 438 1.57 31.85 1.39
N VAL A 439 2.73 31.85 0.70
CA VAL A 439 3.75 32.89 0.84
C VAL A 439 3.20 34.24 0.36
N ILE A 440 2.52 34.26 -0.79
CA ILE A 440 1.89 35.47 -1.33
C ILE A 440 0.81 35.99 -0.38
N LEU A 441 -0.06 35.11 0.11
CA LEU A 441 -1.12 35.47 1.06
C LEU A 441 -0.56 35.94 2.42
N SER A 442 0.51 35.31 2.91
CA SER A 442 1.23 35.72 4.12
C SER A 442 1.77 37.14 3.99
N ILE A 443 2.42 37.44 2.85
CA ILE A 443 2.94 38.78 2.56
C ILE A 443 1.79 39.79 2.54
N TYR A 444 0.71 39.50 1.81
CA TYR A 444 -0.47 40.36 1.73
C TYR A 444 -1.07 40.68 3.10
N GLY A 445 -1.19 39.68 3.98
CA GLY A 445 -1.66 39.88 5.35
C GLY A 445 -0.68 40.68 6.22
N SER A 446 0.63 40.41 6.10
CA SER A 446 1.68 41.06 6.91
C SER A 446 1.88 42.55 6.62
N VAL A 447 1.65 42.98 5.38
CA VAL A 447 1.75 44.39 4.95
C VAL A 447 0.62 45.26 5.56
N GLY A 448 -0.27 44.67 6.36
CA GLY A 448 -1.27 45.37 7.16
C GLY A 448 -2.57 45.66 6.43
N ILE A 449 -2.59 45.54 5.09
CA ILE A 449 -3.79 45.68 4.27
C ILE A 449 -4.79 44.58 4.62
N GLY A 450 -4.33 43.33 4.77
CA GLY A 450 -5.18 42.18 5.09
C GLY A 450 -5.37 41.89 6.59
N ARG A 451 -4.68 42.60 7.50
CA ARG A 451 -4.70 42.23 8.93
C ARG A 451 -6.08 42.37 9.58
N LYS A 452 -6.86 43.37 9.17
CA LYS A 452 -8.25 43.54 9.64
C LYS A 452 -9.18 42.47 9.07
N ASP A 453 -8.95 42.09 7.82
CA ASP A 453 -9.75 41.08 7.13
C ASP A 453 -9.37 39.65 7.55
N ALA A 454 -8.20 39.42 8.15
CA ALA A 454 -7.76 38.11 8.61
C ALA A 454 -8.65 37.53 9.71
N GLU A 455 -9.37 38.37 10.47
CA GLU A 455 -10.36 37.91 11.45
C GLU A 455 -11.64 37.37 10.80
N VAL A 456 -11.92 37.77 9.55
CA VAL A 456 -13.16 37.45 8.82
C VAL A 456 -12.90 36.40 7.72
N CYS A 457 -11.85 36.59 6.92
CA CYS A 457 -11.55 35.77 5.75
C CYS A 457 -10.63 34.61 6.14
N ARG A 458 -11.19 33.42 6.33
CA ARG A 458 -10.53 32.30 7.02
C ARG A 458 -9.35 31.66 6.27
N LEU A 459 -9.29 31.81 4.95
CA LEU A 459 -8.19 31.38 4.08
C LEU A 459 -7.01 32.34 4.24
N LEU A 460 -7.31 33.63 4.41
CA LEU A 460 -6.32 34.62 4.82
C LEU A 460 -5.87 34.38 6.26
N ALA A 461 -6.77 34.01 7.16
CA ALA A 461 -6.42 33.64 8.54
C ALA A 461 -5.43 32.47 8.60
N LEU A 462 -5.62 31.45 7.75
CA LEU A 462 -4.76 30.24 7.62
C LEU A 462 -3.41 30.50 6.94
N SER A 463 -3.27 31.61 6.25
CA SER A 463 -1.99 32.04 5.67
C SER A 463 -1.29 33.13 6.50
N THR A 464 -1.95 33.70 7.51
CA THR A 464 -1.38 34.76 8.36
C THR A 464 -1.02 34.24 9.75
N SER A 465 -0.94 35.05 10.80
CA SER A 465 -0.38 34.61 12.10
C SER A 465 -1.35 33.84 13.00
N ILE A 466 -2.63 33.67 12.62
CA ILE A 466 -3.66 33.00 13.44
C ILE A 466 -3.75 31.50 13.07
N ASN A 467 -2.67 30.93 12.54
CA ASN A 467 -2.69 29.61 11.92
C ASN A 467 -2.91 28.46 12.92
N PRO A 468 -3.70 27.43 12.55
CA PRO A 468 -3.63 26.16 13.24
C PRO A 468 -2.18 25.67 13.16
N PRO A 469 -1.52 25.32 14.28
CA PRO A 469 -0.15 24.81 14.28
C PRO A 469 0.05 23.66 13.29
N PHE A 470 -1.02 22.90 13.05
CA PHE A 470 -1.08 21.81 12.08
C PHE A 470 -0.74 22.24 10.65
N VAL A 471 -1.27 23.36 10.16
CA VAL A 471 -1.07 23.82 8.78
C VAL A 471 0.38 24.18 8.53
N TYR A 472 1.03 24.81 9.52
CA TYR A 472 2.45 25.14 9.42
C TYR A 472 3.31 23.88 9.39
N VAL A 473 2.99 22.89 10.23
CA VAL A 473 3.67 21.59 10.20
C VAL A 473 3.53 20.94 8.82
N ALA A 474 2.31 20.88 8.27
CA ALA A 474 2.07 20.33 6.93
C ALA A 474 2.82 21.11 5.83
N PHE A 475 2.83 22.44 5.90
CA PHE A 475 3.55 23.30 4.97
C PHE A 475 5.08 23.10 5.04
N VAL A 476 5.65 23.05 6.25
CA VAL A 476 7.08 22.80 6.45
C VAL A 476 7.47 21.42 5.92
N PHE A 477 6.65 20.39 6.18
CA PHE A 477 6.87 19.06 5.61
C PHE A 477 6.78 19.07 4.08
N LEU A 478 5.81 19.77 3.48
CA LEU A 478 5.70 19.95 2.04
C LEU A 478 6.96 20.63 1.45
N CYS A 479 7.42 21.72 2.07
CA CYS A 479 8.62 22.43 1.63
C CYS A 479 9.85 21.53 1.74
N ALA A 480 10.07 20.88 2.89
CA ALA A 480 11.21 20.00 3.12
C ALA A 480 11.24 18.84 2.11
N THR A 481 10.08 18.24 1.82
CA THR A 481 9.97 17.14 0.86
C THR A 481 10.13 17.61 -0.58
N PHE A 482 9.65 18.81 -0.93
CA PHE A 482 9.87 19.43 -2.23
C PHE A 482 11.36 19.74 -2.48
N PHE A 483 12.06 20.28 -1.49
CA PHE A 483 13.50 20.54 -1.59
C PHE A 483 14.29 19.22 -1.66
N ALA A 484 13.95 18.22 -0.86
CA ALA A 484 14.54 16.89 -0.95
C ALA A 484 14.33 16.29 -2.35
N TRP A 485 13.09 16.29 -2.84
CA TRP A 485 12.75 15.82 -4.19
C TRP A 485 13.54 16.55 -5.28
N SER A 486 13.62 17.88 -5.20
CA SER A 486 14.38 18.70 -6.16
C SER A 486 15.87 18.37 -6.12
N GLY A 487 16.44 18.17 -4.94
CA GLY A 487 17.83 17.75 -4.76
C GLY A 487 18.11 16.38 -5.38
N PHE A 488 17.24 15.39 -5.15
CA PHE A 488 17.35 14.07 -5.77
C PHE A 488 17.13 14.11 -7.29
N ALA A 489 16.21 14.93 -7.79
CA ALA A 489 15.96 15.10 -9.21
C ALA A 489 17.16 15.74 -9.92
N LEU A 490 17.77 16.75 -9.30
CA LEU A 490 18.98 17.42 -9.81
C LEU A 490 20.19 16.49 -9.77
N TYR A 491 20.40 15.77 -8.67
CA TYR A 491 21.43 14.74 -8.56
C TYR A 491 21.28 13.63 -9.61
N GLY A 492 20.07 13.15 -9.84
CA GLY A 492 19.77 12.14 -10.85
C GLY A 492 20.08 12.63 -12.27
N LYS A 493 19.77 13.90 -12.58
CA LYS A 493 20.13 14.54 -13.85
C LYS A 493 21.64 14.70 -14.03
N LEU A 494 22.36 15.09 -12.98
CA LEU A 494 23.81 15.31 -13.04
C LEU A 494 24.61 14.02 -13.15
N THR A 495 24.18 12.95 -12.45
CA THR A 495 24.92 11.67 -12.41
C THR A 495 24.47 10.66 -13.46
N GLY A 496 23.34 10.90 -14.14
CA GLY A 496 22.70 9.92 -15.03
C GLY A 496 22.18 8.67 -14.31
N LYS A 497 22.26 8.59 -12.97
CA LYS A 497 21.84 7.44 -12.18
C LYS A 497 20.52 7.74 -11.48
N HIS A 498 19.49 6.94 -11.76
CA HIS A 498 18.30 6.91 -10.92
C HIS A 498 18.63 6.22 -9.60
N LEU A 499 18.74 7.01 -8.53
CA LEU A 499 19.02 6.50 -7.20
C LEU A 499 17.73 5.96 -6.59
N TYR A 500 17.36 4.73 -6.96
CA TYR A 500 16.38 3.97 -6.20
C TYR A 500 17.00 3.68 -4.83
N LEU A 501 16.40 4.20 -3.76
CA LEU A 501 16.85 3.90 -2.40
C LEU A 501 16.69 2.38 -2.19
N ARG A 502 17.83 1.68 -2.13
CA ARG A 502 18.00 0.22 -2.25
C ARG A 502 17.62 -0.57 -0.99
N LEU A 503 16.57 -0.19 -0.27
CA LEU A 503 16.15 -0.91 0.94
C LEU A 503 15.26 -2.13 0.64
N ASP A 504 14.83 -2.31 -0.63
CA ASP A 504 13.86 -3.31 -1.09
C ASP A 504 14.27 -4.78 -0.84
N SER A 505 15.57 -5.08 -0.71
CA SER A 505 16.06 -6.47 -0.59
C SER A 505 15.93 -7.10 0.80
N HIS A 506 15.50 -6.34 1.81
CA HIS A 506 15.70 -6.76 3.21
C HIS A 506 14.44 -7.17 3.96
N PHE A 507 13.27 -7.15 3.30
CA PHE A 507 11.99 -7.53 3.90
C PHE A 507 11.98 -8.93 4.49
N TYR A 508 12.57 -9.93 3.82
CA TYR A 508 12.53 -11.33 4.29
C TYR A 508 13.48 -11.62 5.47
N TRP A 509 14.36 -10.69 5.83
CA TRP A 509 15.44 -10.96 6.79
C TRP A 509 15.10 -10.59 8.23
N SER A 510 14.24 -9.59 8.48
CA SER A 510 13.78 -9.28 9.84
C SER A 510 12.86 -10.37 10.44
N TRP A 511 12.38 -11.32 9.63
CA TRP A 511 11.25 -12.19 10.02
C TRP A 511 11.63 -13.65 10.30
N ARG A 512 12.93 -14.00 10.25
CA ARG A 512 13.41 -15.38 10.52
C ARG A 512 13.59 -15.70 12.02
N ARG A 513 13.23 -14.81 12.94
CA ARG A 513 13.25 -15.06 14.40
C ARG A 513 11.84 -14.94 14.95
#